data_AF-A0A0M8T4S6-F1
#
_entry.id   AF-A0A0M8T4S6-F1
#
_cell.length_a   1.000
_cell.length_b   1.000
_cell.length_c   1.000
_cell.angle_alpha   90.00
_cell.angle_beta   90.00
_cell.angle_gamma   90.00
#
_symmetry.space_group_name_H-M   'P 1'
#
loop_
_entity.id
_entity.type
_entity.pdbx_description
1 polymer ?
#
loop_
_entity_poly.entity_id
_entity_poly.type
_entity_poly.pdbx_seq_one_letter_code
_entity_poly.pdbx_strand_id
1 'polypeptide(L)'
;TVPGRSSTGRILLVAHTDSTSSGPGASDDGLGVGAVLEIARVLKAGERTRNDVVLLFTDAEEIGQLGARAYVRNTPALDPRRDVVINFDARGPPGPAVLFQRGERTAGVVGALGDRPPVTTSLADEVYRLLPNETDFTHFREAGLTGLNFAVIGGSSRYHSTED
;
A
#
# COMPACT_ATOMS: atom_id res chain seq x y z
N THR A 1 -9.03 -1.48 12.62
CA THR A 1 -7.77 -1.39 13.38
C THR A 1 -7.58 -2.58 14.27
N VAL A 2 -6.37 -3.15 14.28
CA VAL A 2 -5.90 -4.12 15.28
C VAL A 2 -5.10 -3.32 16.33
N PRO A 3 -5.58 -3.26 17.60
CA PRO A 3 -4.97 -2.40 18.60
C PRO A 3 -3.66 -2.97 19.16
N GLY A 4 -2.60 -2.16 19.11
CA GLY A 4 -1.30 -2.47 19.70
C GLY A 4 -1.31 -2.38 21.22
N ARG A 5 -0.31 -2.98 21.87
CA ARG A 5 -0.21 -3.00 23.34
C ARG A 5 0.28 -1.69 23.96
N SER A 6 1.03 -0.88 23.20
CA SER A 6 1.68 0.35 23.69
C SER A 6 2.05 1.24 22.49
N SER A 7 1.03 1.71 21.79
CA SER A 7 1.17 2.37 20.49
C SER A 7 1.92 3.69 20.60
N THR A 8 3.00 3.84 19.81
CA THR A 8 3.73 5.12 19.66
C THR A 8 3.54 5.74 18.28
N GLY A 9 2.64 5.18 17.48
CA GLY A 9 2.43 5.46 16.05
C GLY A 9 1.71 4.29 15.41
N ARG A 10 1.24 4.46 14.17
CA ARG A 10 0.41 3.46 13.47
C ARG A 10 1.11 2.92 12.24
N ILE A 11 0.80 1.69 11.88
CA ILE A 11 1.08 1.13 10.56
C ILE A 11 -0.24 1.07 9.81
N LEU A 12 -0.34 1.80 8.70
CA LEU A 12 -1.48 1.74 7.80
C LEU A 12 -1.16 0.69 6.72
N LEU A 13 -1.99 -0.35 6.64
CA LEU A 13 -2.01 -1.30 5.54
C LEU A 13 -3.12 -0.83 4.59
N VAL A 14 -2.73 -0.40 3.39
CA VAL A 14 -3.62 0.25 2.42
C VAL A 14 -3.76 -0.64 1.20
N ALA A 15 -4.99 -0.80 0.75
CA ALA A 15 -5.40 -1.49 -0.47
C ALA A 15 -6.72 -0.88 -0.92
N HIS A 16 -6.93 -0.73 -2.22
CA HIS A 16 -8.20 -0.19 -2.73
C HIS A 16 -9.21 -1.31 -2.97
N THR A 17 -10.51 -0.96 -2.96
CA THR A 17 -11.61 -1.93 -3.06
C THR A 17 -12.49 -1.74 -4.27
N ASP A 18 -12.33 -0.63 -4.98
CA ASP A 18 -12.94 -0.45 -6.28
C ASP A 18 -12.25 -1.29 -7.35
N SER A 19 -12.84 -1.27 -8.53
CA SER A 19 -12.29 -1.89 -9.73
C SER A 19 -12.64 -0.98 -10.90
N THR A 20 -11.91 -1.12 -11.99
CA THR A 20 -12.27 -0.49 -13.26
C THR A 20 -13.58 -1.03 -13.83
N SER A 21 -14.15 -0.29 -14.78
CA SER A 21 -15.32 -0.75 -15.55
C SER A 21 -14.99 -1.85 -16.57
N SER A 22 -13.71 -2.08 -16.85
CA SER A 22 -13.24 -3.01 -17.87
C SER A 22 -12.91 -4.40 -17.35
N GLY A 23 -12.76 -4.58 -16.03
CA GLY A 23 -12.27 -5.82 -15.45
C GLY A 23 -12.88 -6.15 -14.09
N PRO A 24 -12.72 -7.41 -13.63
CA PRO A 24 -13.16 -7.83 -12.31
C PRO A 24 -12.22 -7.39 -11.18
N GLY A 25 -10.99 -6.94 -11.49
CA GLY A 25 -10.04 -6.41 -10.51
C GLY A 25 -9.49 -7.46 -9.55
N ALA A 26 -9.32 -8.71 -9.99
CA ALA A 26 -8.86 -9.76 -9.10
C ALA A 26 -7.41 -9.53 -8.67
N SER A 27 -6.56 -9.02 -9.59
CA SER A 27 -5.23 -8.54 -9.22
C SER A 27 -5.28 -7.10 -8.72
N ASP A 28 -6.02 -6.22 -9.37
CA ASP A 28 -6.12 -4.79 -9.04
C ASP A 28 -7.51 -4.40 -8.47
N ASP A 29 -7.71 -4.35 -7.15
CA ASP A 29 -6.77 -4.71 -6.07
C ASP A 29 -7.31 -5.79 -5.13
N GLY A 30 -8.05 -6.76 -5.69
CA GLY A 30 -8.49 -7.94 -4.95
C GLY A 30 -7.33 -8.69 -4.27
N LEU A 31 -6.14 -8.67 -4.88
CA LEU A 31 -4.91 -9.23 -4.32
C LEU A 31 -4.46 -8.46 -3.07
N GLY A 32 -4.37 -7.13 -3.12
CA GLY A 32 -4.00 -6.29 -1.98
C GLY A 32 -5.00 -6.41 -0.83
N VAL A 33 -6.31 -6.39 -1.14
CA VAL A 33 -7.37 -6.61 -0.14
C VAL A 33 -7.20 -7.96 0.54
N GLY A 34 -7.01 -9.03 -0.24
CA GLY A 34 -6.76 -10.38 0.29
C GLY A 34 -5.52 -10.44 1.19
N ALA A 35 -4.42 -9.80 0.79
CA ALA A 35 -3.19 -9.74 1.57
C ALA A 35 -3.40 -9.02 2.91
N VAL A 36 -4.08 -7.86 2.91
CA VAL A 36 -4.37 -7.08 4.14
C VAL A 36 -5.26 -7.88 5.11
N LEU A 37 -6.27 -8.58 4.59
CA LEU A 37 -7.14 -9.44 5.40
C LEU A 37 -6.38 -10.62 6.02
N GLU A 38 -5.49 -11.26 5.26
CA GLU A 38 -4.68 -12.37 5.76
C GLU A 38 -3.66 -11.90 6.82
N ILE A 39 -3.02 -10.75 6.60
CA ILE A 39 -2.15 -10.13 7.61
C ILE A 39 -2.95 -9.88 8.90
N ALA A 40 -4.17 -9.34 8.80
CA ALA A 40 -5.00 -9.12 9.98
C ALA A 40 -5.41 -10.41 10.70
N ARG A 41 -5.69 -11.49 9.95
CA ARG A 41 -5.95 -12.82 10.52
C ARG A 41 -4.75 -13.33 11.33
N VAL A 42 -3.55 -13.23 10.77
CA VAL A 42 -2.29 -13.63 11.44
C VAL A 42 -2.03 -12.77 12.69
N LEU A 43 -2.15 -11.45 12.58
CA LEU A 43 -1.93 -10.53 13.70
C LEU A 43 -2.90 -10.77 14.86
N LYS A 44 -4.16 -11.13 14.56
CA LYS A 44 -5.16 -11.44 15.59
C LYS A 44 -4.95 -12.80 16.26
N ALA A 45 -4.27 -13.73 15.59
CA ALA A 45 -3.95 -15.05 16.14
C ALA A 45 -2.65 -15.06 16.97
N GLY A 46 -1.76 -14.09 16.75
CA GLY A 46 -0.47 -13.99 17.43
C GLY A 46 -0.46 -13.05 18.64
N GLU A 47 0.74 -12.76 19.14
CA GLU A 47 0.94 -11.75 20.18
C GLU A 47 0.63 -10.34 19.67
N ARG A 48 0.13 -9.49 20.56
CA ARG A 48 -0.18 -8.09 20.22
C ARG A 48 1.09 -7.33 19.81
N THR A 49 1.02 -6.70 18.64
CA THR A 49 2.04 -5.76 18.15
C THR A 49 2.24 -4.60 19.14
N ARG A 50 3.42 -3.96 19.08
CA ARG A 50 3.67 -2.75 19.87
C ARG A 50 2.71 -1.63 19.48
N ASN A 51 2.66 -1.36 18.18
CA ASN A 51 1.93 -0.28 17.54
C ASN A 51 0.59 -0.76 16.97
N ASP A 52 -0.34 0.18 16.82
CA ASP A 52 -1.61 -0.10 16.16
C ASP A 52 -1.38 -0.41 14.67
N VAL A 53 -2.15 -1.37 14.15
CA VAL A 53 -2.21 -1.65 12.72
C VAL A 53 -3.58 -1.27 12.21
N VAL A 54 -3.63 -0.27 11.34
CA VAL A 54 -4.85 0.21 10.69
C VAL A 54 -4.96 -0.52 9.36
N LEU A 55 -6.05 -1.26 9.18
CA LEU A 55 -6.45 -1.77 7.87
C LEU A 55 -7.26 -0.65 7.23
N LEU A 56 -6.79 -0.12 6.12
CA LEU A 56 -7.43 0.97 5.41
C LEU A 56 -7.78 0.49 4.01
N PHE A 57 -9.08 0.30 3.79
CA PHE A 57 -9.64 0.00 2.49
C PHE A 57 -10.16 1.29 1.88
N THR A 58 -9.55 1.71 0.80
CA THR A 58 -9.89 2.90 0.03
C THR A 58 -10.87 2.54 -1.09
N ASP A 59 -11.54 3.55 -1.62
CA ASP A 59 -12.52 3.44 -2.69
C ASP A 59 -12.26 4.58 -3.69
N ALA A 60 -12.66 4.37 -4.93
CA ALA A 60 -12.42 5.27 -6.06
C ALA A 60 -10.92 5.61 -6.26
N GLU A 61 -10.04 4.62 -6.15
CA GLU A 61 -8.65 4.68 -6.59
C GLU A 61 -8.57 4.93 -8.10
N GLU A 62 -9.31 4.14 -8.86
CA GLU A 62 -9.22 4.02 -10.31
C GLU A 62 -9.68 5.28 -11.07
N ILE A 63 -10.37 6.17 -10.35
CA ILE A 63 -10.88 7.43 -10.86
C ILE A 63 -10.23 8.64 -10.17
N GLY A 64 -9.06 8.45 -9.56
CA GLY A 64 -8.19 9.51 -9.05
C GLY A 64 -7.99 9.51 -7.54
N GLN A 65 -7.83 8.31 -6.94
CA GLN A 65 -7.40 8.11 -5.55
C GLN A 65 -8.29 8.84 -4.54
N LEU A 66 -9.59 8.95 -4.84
CA LEU A 66 -10.52 9.84 -4.14
C LEU A 66 -10.68 9.44 -2.67
N GLY A 67 -10.69 8.14 -2.38
CA GLY A 67 -10.73 7.58 -1.04
C GLY A 67 -9.50 7.97 -0.22
N ALA A 68 -8.29 7.77 -0.72
CA ALA A 68 -7.07 8.18 -0.03
C ALA A 68 -7.01 9.70 0.16
N ARG A 69 -7.37 10.50 -0.85
CA ARG A 69 -7.43 11.97 -0.76
C ARG A 69 -8.37 12.42 0.35
N ALA A 70 -9.54 11.80 0.43
CA ALA A 70 -10.52 12.10 1.47
C ALA A 70 -9.99 11.67 2.85
N TYR A 71 -9.39 10.49 2.96
CA TYR A 71 -8.84 9.97 4.21
C TYR A 71 -7.73 10.86 4.76
N VAL A 72 -6.74 11.22 3.94
CA VAL A 72 -5.62 12.09 4.33
C VAL A 72 -6.12 13.47 4.78
N ARG A 73 -7.07 14.06 4.04
CA ARG A 73 -7.62 15.39 4.37
C ARG A 73 -8.45 15.39 5.66
N ASN A 74 -9.21 14.32 5.90
CA ASN A 74 -10.22 14.28 6.95
C ASN A 74 -9.79 13.48 8.19
N THR A 75 -8.54 13.03 8.28
CA THR A 75 -8.02 12.30 9.46
C THR A 75 -7.03 13.17 10.25
N PRO A 76 -7.51 14.00 11.20
CA PRO A 76 -6.66 14.89 12.01
C PRO A 76 -5.57 14.16 12.81
N ALA A 77 -5.72 12.85 12.99
CA ALA A 77 -4.85 12.05 13.84
C ALA A 77 -3.62 11.49 13.12
N LEU A 78 -3.48 11.65 11.80
CA LEU A 78 -2.28 11.21 11.09
C LEU A 78 -1.08 12.02 11.57
N ASP A 79 -0.06 11.34 12.09
CA ASP A 79 1.20 11.97 12.49
C ASP A 79 2.30 11.54 11.52
N PRO A 80 2.73 12.42 10.59
CA PRO A 80 3.81 12.12 9.66
C PRO A 80 5.06 11.61 10.37
N ARG A 81 5.35 12.05 11.59
CA ARG A 81 6.58 11.65 12.31
C ARG A 81 6.53 10.21 12.85
N ARG A 82 5.34 9.61 12.96
CA ARG A 82 5.12 8.36 13.69
C ARG A 82 4.38 7.29 12.90
N ASP A 83 3.54 7.71 11.96
CA ASP A 83 2.73 6.83 11.14
C ASP A 83 3.48 6.39 9.88
N VAL A 84 3.33 5.11 9.54
CA VAL A 84 3.98 4.46 8.39
C VAL A 84 2.90 3.83 7.52
N VAL A 85 3.03 4.00 6.21
CA VAL A 85 2.08 3.44 5.23
C VAL A 85 2.73 2.30 4.46
N ILE A 86 2.02 1.18 4.34
CA ILE A 86 2.36 0.07 3.46
C ILE A 86 1.18 -0.06 2.51
N ASN A 87 1.41 0.27 1.25
CA ASN A 87 0.40 0.23 0.20
C ASN A 87 0.61 -0.99 -0.70
N PHE A 88 -0.48 -1.67 -1.02
CA PHE A 88 -0.55 -2.75 -1.99
C PHE A 88 -1.36 -2.28 -3.19
N ASP A 89 -0.94 -2.72 -4.37
CA ASP A 89 -1.46 -2.28 -5.66
C ASP A 89 -1.10 -3.35 -6.72
N ALA A 90 -1.57 -3.20 -7.95
CA ALA A 90 -1.17 -4.07 -9.05
C ALA A 90 -1.15 -3.34 -10.39
N ARG A 91 -0.23 -3.76 -11.27
CA ARG A 91 -0.21 -3.39 -12.70
C ARG A 91 -0.15 -4.62 -13.59
N GLY A 92 -0.88 -5.66 -13.18
CA GLY A 92 -1.09 -6.86 -13.97
C GLY A 92 -0.29 -8.08 -13.47
N PRO A 93 -0.98 -9.23 -13.23
CA PRO A 93 -0.36 -10.48 -12.84
C PRO A 93 0.26 -11.22 -14.05
N PRO A 94 1.13 -12.22 -13.86
CA PRO A 94 1.63 -12.75 -12.59
C PRO A 94 2.94 -12.07 -12.15
N GLY A 95 3.48 -12.45 -11.00
CA GLY A 95 4.83 -12.07 -10.59
C GLY A 95 4.96 -11.82 -9.09
N PRO A 96 6.17 -11.54 -8.61
CA PRO A 96 6.39 -11.14 -7.23
C PRO A 96 5.88 -9.71 -6.99
N ALA A 97 5.62 -9.39 -5.72
CA ALA A 97 5.41 -8.00 -5.30
C ALA A 97 6.73 -7.22 -5.45
N VAL A 98 6.69 -6.17 -6.25
CA VAL A 98 7.81 -5.25 -6.51
C VAL A 98 7.64 -4.03 -5.61
N LEU A 99 8.65 -3.71 -4.82
CA LEU A 99 8.72 -2.41 -4.15
C LEU A 99 9.22 -1.37 -5.16
N PHE A 100 8.29 -0.59 -5.70
CA PHE A 100 8.55 0.34 -6.80
C PHE A 100 8.58 1.81 -6.37
N GLN A 101 8.04 2.14 -5.20
CA GLN A 101 8.05 3.50 -4.66
C GLN A 101 8.18 3.48 -3.13
N ARG A 102 8.89 4.48 -2.59
CA ARG A 102 9.07 4.66 -1.15
C ARG A 102 8.83 6.09 -0.68
N GLY A 103 8.64 6.26 0.62
CA GLY A 103 8.68 7.58 1.26
C GLY A 103 10.11 8.13 1.44
N GLU A 104 10.20 9.39 1.88
CA GLU A 104 11.50 10.05 2.10
C GLU A 104 12.27 9.48 3.30
N ARG A 105 11.58 9.15 4.41
CA ARG A 105 12.16 8.64 5.66
C ARG A 105 12.20 7.11 5.76
N THR A 106 12.35 6.45 4.62
CA THR A 106 12.19 4.99 4.51
C THR A 106 13.35 4.19 5.12
N ALA A 107 14.50 4.79 5.45
CA ALA A 107 15.62 4.10 6.11
C ALA A 107 15.22 3.37 7.41
N GLY A 108 14.28 3.93 8.18
CA GLY A 108 13.75 3.29 9.39
C GLY A 108 12.76 2.15 9.15
N VAL A 109 12.34 1.91 7.91
CA VAL A 109 11.32 0.94 7.52
C VAL A 109 11.91 -0.19 6.64
N VAL A 110 12.87 0.10 5.75
CA VAL A 110 13.48 -0.91 4.86
C VAL A 110 14.08 -2.07 5.64
N GLY A 111 14.68 -1.81 6.80
CA GLY A 111 15.24 -2.86 7.66
C GLY A 111 14.21 -3.91 8.10
N ALA A 112 12.91 -3.57 8.12
CA ALA A 112 11.85 -4.51 8.46
C ALA A 112 11.62 -5.59 7.38
N LEU A 113 12.14 -5.40 6.16
CA LEU A 113 12.07 -6.40 5.09
C LEU A 113 13.02 -7.59 5.36
N GLY A 114 14.02 -7.40 6.23
CA GLY A 114 14.97 -8.45 6.64
C GLY A 114 15.62 -9.16 5.44
N ASP A 115 15.74 -10.48 5.54
CA ASP A 115 16.36 -11.35 4.52
C ASP A 115 15.39 -11.79 3.43
N ARG A 116 14.17 -11.24 3.40
CA ARG A 116 13.18 -11.46 2.34
C ARG A 116 12.94 -10.17 1.58
N PRO A 117 13.99 -9.55 0.99
CA PRO A 117 13.80 -8.32 0.28
C PRO A 117 12.81 -8.54 -0.87
N PRO A 118 11.86 -7.60 -1.07
CA PRO A 118 11.04 -7.60 -2.26
C PRO A 118 11.93 -7.45 -3.49
N VAL A 119 11.38 -7.74 -4.67
CA VAL A 119 12.05 -7.31 -5.90
C VAL A 119 12.05 -5.78 -5.91
N THR A 120 13.23 -5.18 -5.84
CA THR A 120 13.36 -3.71 -5.76
C THR A 120 14.72 -3.25 -6.26
N THR A 121 14.76 -2.03 -6.79
CA THR A 121 16.00 -1.31 -7.13
C THR A 121 15.81 0.16 -6.81
N SER A 122 16.89 0.89 -6.50
CA SER A 122 16.82 2.35 -6.36
C SER A 122 16.39 3.04 -7.67
N LEU A 123 16.63 2.39 -8.82
CA LEU A 123 16.20 2.87 -10.13
C LEU A 123 14.66 2.84 -10.29
N ALA A 124 13.98 1.86 -9.71
CA ALA A 124 12.51 1.75 -9.82
C ALA A 124 11.82 2.98 -9.22
N ASP A 125 12.25 3.43 -8.04
CA ASP A 125 11.74 4.64 -7.39
C ASP A 125 12.00 5.91 -8.20
N GLU A 126 13.17 6.00 -8.84
CA GLU A 126 13.53 7.15 -9.68
C GLU A 126 12.68 7.21 -10.96
N VAL A 127 12.56 6.07 -11.65
CA VAL A 127 11.73 5.97 -12.86
C VAL A 127 10.28 6.25 -12.53
N TYR A 128 9.75 5.67 -11.45
CA TYR A 128 8.35 5.87 -11.06
C TYR A 128 8.03 7.34 -10.81
N ARG A 129 8.97 8.10 -10.23
CA ARG A 129 8.79 9.53 -9.97
C ARG A 129 8.62 10.38 -11.24
N LEU A 130 9.08 9.88 -12.39
CA LEU A 130 8.98 10.54 -13.68
C LEU A 130 7.72 10.13 -14.45
N LEU A 131 7.08 9.02 -14.06
CA LEU A 131 5.86 8.57 -14.69
C LEU A 131 4.67 9.43 -14.22
N PRO A 132 3.65 9.65 -15.07
CA PRO A 132 2.44 10.38 -14.69
C PRO A 132 1.48 9.54 -13.82
N ASN A 133 2.00 8.47 -13.21
CA ASN A 133 1.23 7.43 -12.55
C ASN A 133 1.15 7.71 -11.05
N GLU A 134 -0.03 7.51 -10.50
CA GLU A 134 -0.30 7.64 -9.07
C GLU A 134 -0.86 6.32 -8.53
N THR A 135 -0.87 6.24 -7.20
CA THR A 135 -1.55 5.21 -6.39
C THR A 135 -2.04 5.92 -5.14
N ASP A 136 -2.86 5.29 -4.31
CA ASP A 136 -3.25 5.85 -3.01
C ASP A 136 -2.06 6.31 -2.15
N PHE A 137 -0.92 5.62 -2.24
CA PHE A 137 0.31 5.99 -1.52
C PHE A 137 0.80 7.40 -1.85
N THR A 138 0.53 7.91 -3.05
CA THR A 138 0.95 9.26 -3.48
C THR A 138 0.47 10.31 -2.49
N HIS A 139 -0.80 10.27 -2.07
CA HIS A 139 -1.37 11.30 -1.20
C HIS A 139 -0.89 11.21 0.24
N PHE A 140 -0.55 10.02 0.73
CA PHE A 140 0.11 9.88 2.02
C PHE A 140 1.53 10.46 2.00
N ARG A 141 2.27 10.23 0.91
CA ARG A 141 3.61 10.78 0.71
C ARG A 141 3.57 12.30 0.61
N GLU A 142 2.62 12.87 -0.12
CA GLU A 142 2.42 14.32 -0.23
C GLU A 142 2.05 14.97 1.11
N ALA A 143 1.32 14.25 1.98
CA ALA A 143 1.07 14.66 3.36
C ALA A 143 2.28 14.45 4.31
N GLY A 144 3.43 14.03 3.77
CA GLY A 144 4.68 13.87 4.50
C GLY A 144 4.83 12.54 5.24
N LEU A 145 3.89 11.60 5.11
CA LEU A 145 4.04 10.25 5.66
C LEU A 145 5.13 9.49 4.91
N THR A 146 5.74 8.53 5.60
CA THR A 146 6.73 7.61 5.01
C THR A 146 6.14 6.23 4.85
N GLY A 147 6.81 5.36 4.09
CA GLY A 147 6.27 4.05 3.81
C GLY A 147 6.89 3.34 2.62
N LEU A 148 6.20 2.28 2.20
CA LEU A 148 6.55 1.37 1.12
C LEU A 148 5.32 1.12 0.24
N ASN A 149 5.51 1.12 -1.07
CA ASN A 149 4.46 0.88 -2.05
C ASN A 149 4.83 -0.32 -2.93
N PHE A 150 3.95 -1.31 -2.98
CA PHE A 150 4.18 -2.59 -3.62
C PHE A 150 3.18 -2.85 -4.74
N ALA A 151 3.66 -3.39 -5.87
CA ALA A 151 2.79 -3.85 -6.94
C ALA A 151 3.27 -5.12 -7.61
N VAL A 152 2.34 -5.96 -8.08
CA VAL A 152 2.64 -7.01 -9.06
C VAL A 152 2.57 -6.40 -10.46
N ILE A 153 3.63 -6.54 -11.26
CA ILE A 153 3.79 -5.78 -12.52
C ILE A 153 4.15 -6.64 -13.75
N GLY A 154 4.06 -7.96 -13.65
CA GLY A 154 4.62 -8.86 -14.66
C GLY A 154 3.77 -9.04 -15.92
N GLY A 155 2.48 -8.69 -15.90
CA GLY A 155 1.57 -8.86 -17.03
C GLY A 155 0.66 -7.67 -17.28
N SER A 156 1.25 -6.52 -17.63
CA SER A 156 0.51 -5.27 -17.88
C SER A 156 -0.56 -5.33 -18.97
N SER A 157 -0.55 -6.33 -19.84
CA SER A 157 -1.62 -6.53 -20.83
C SER A 157 -2.96 -6.98 -20.22
N ARG A 158 -2.94 -7.53 -19.00
CA ARG A 158 -4.13 -7.96 -18.26
C ARG A 158 -4.66 -6.88 -17.33
N TYR A 159 -3.82 -5.92 -16.96
CA TYR A 159 -4.19 -4.76 -16.17
C TYR A 159 -5.33 -3.99 -16.85
N HIS A 160 -6.37 -3.67 -16.08
CA HIS A 160 -7.57 -2.98 -16.58
C HIS A 160 -8.25 -3.71 -17.73
N SER A 161 -8.28 -5.05 -17.67
CA SER A 161 -8.93 -5.90 -18.67
C SER A 161 -9.86 -6.91 -18.02
N THR A 162 -10.65 -7.62 -18.84
CA THR A 162 -11.52 -8.70 -18.35
C THR A 162 -10.75 -9.92 -17.83
N GLU A 163 -9.43 -9.97 -18.03
CA GLU A 163 -8.53 -11.05 -17.56
C GLU A 163 -7.72 -10.66 -16.30
N ASP A 164 -8.04 -9.53 -15.67
CA ASP A 164 -7.38 -9.02 -14.45
C ASP A 164 -7.59 -9.92 -13.23
#